data_AF-A0A231VMI6-F1
#
_entry.id   AF-A0A231VMI6-F1
#
_cell.length_a   1.000
_cell.length_b   1.000
_cell.length_c   1.000
_cell.angle_alpha   90.00
_cell.angle_beta   90.00
_cell.angle_gamma   90.00
#
_symmetry.space_group_name_H-M   'P 1'
#
loop_
_entity.id
_entity.type
_entity.pdbx_description
1 polymer ?
#
loop_
_entity_poly.entity_id
_entity_poly.type
_entity_poly.pdbx_seq_one_letter_code
_entity_poly.pdbx_strand_id
1 'polypeptide(L)'
;MNWSIKLPSTYKEVYSADNGPSFHGDGERYHIFDYKNSDDIELPLKWDDGNNVSIESAINHVLNSLTIPNEYVPDFKSKYKYYLKKKEDSSVIYLVFVPDKKRLYVIENIF
;
A
#
# COMPACT_ATOMS: atom_id res chain seq x y z
N MET A 1 1.78 13.56 1.15
CA MET A 1 2.21 12.27 0.54
C MET A 1 3.29 12.57 -0.50
N ASN A 2 4.52 12.06 -0.30
CA ASN A 2 5.73 12.44 -1.08
C ASN A 2 5.87 11.75 -2.45
N TRP A 3 4.76 11.22 -2.97
CA TRP A 3 4.72 10.39 -4.18
C TRP A 3 3.97 11.01 -5.35
N SER A 4 3.43 12.22 -5.15
CA SER A 4 2.49 12.89 -6.07
C SER A 4 1.23 12.06 -6.36
N ILE A 5 0.86 11.18 -5.42
CA ILE A 5 -0.38 10.40 -5.45
C ILE A 5 -1.38 11.12 -4.55
N LYS A 6 -2.55 11.45 -5.10
CA LYS A 6 -3.64 12.08 -4.35
C LYS A 6 -4.71 11.05 -4.08
N LEU A 7 -4.73 10.50 -2.86
CA LEU A 7 -5.83 9.67 -2.40
C LEU A 7 -7.12 10.51 -2.31
N PRO A 8 -8.28 9.97 -2.74
CA PRO A 8 -9.56 10.67 -2.61
C PRO A 8 -9.86 10.93 -1.13
N SER A 9 -10.54 12.02 -0.79
CA SER A 9 -10.66 12.46 0.61
C SER A 9 -11.65 11.65 1.47
N THR A 10 -12.49 10.82 0.84
CA THR A 10 -13.55 10.05 1.49
C THR A 10 -13.11 8.64 1.89
N TYR A 11 -12.08 8.55 2.73
CA TYR A 11 -11.63 7.29 3.34
C TYR A 11 -11.76 7.29 4.87
N LYS A 12 -11.74 6.09 5.44
CA LYS A 12 -11.49 5.84 6.85
C LYS A 12 -10.18 5.06 6.98
N GLU A 13 -9.23 5.59 7.74
CA GLU A 13 -8.04 4.83 8.12
C GLU A 13 -8.42 3.75 9.16
N VAL A 14 -8.05 2.51 8.86
CA VAL A 14 -8.38 1.32 9.65
C VAL A 14 -7.21 0.89 10.52
N TYR A 15 -6.01 1.03 9.98
CA TYR A 15 -4.77 0.59 10.61
C TYR A 15 -3.60 1.37 10.02
N SER A 16 -2.62 1.66 10.86
CA SER A 16 -1.33 2.19 10.44
C SER A 16 -0.20 1.62 11.29
N ALA A 17 0.96 1.46 10.68
CA ALA A 17 2.19 1.09 11.35
C ALA A 17 3.38 1.69 10.60
N ASP A 18 4.38 2.15 11.34
CA ASP A 18 5.65 2.62 10.82
C ASP A 18 6.78 2.25 11.80
N ASN A 19 8.01 2.24 11.30
CA ASN A 19 9.20 1.99 12.12
C ASN A 19 9.77 3.26 12.77
N GLY A 20 8.99 4.35 12.82
CA GLY A 20 9.38 5.65 13.32
C GLY A 20 10.29 6.44 12.36
N PRO A 21 10.49 7.74 12.60
CA PRO A 21 11.40 8.54 11.80
C PRO A 21 12.85 8.14 12.07
N SER A 22 13.57 7.67 11.05
CA SER A 22 15.03 7.73 11.07
C SER A 22 15.48 9.20 10.98
N PHE A 23 16.74 9.50 11.37
CA PHE A 23 17.29 10.85 11.27
C PHE A 23 17.22 11.44 9.84
N HIS A 24 17.16 10.57 8.82
CA HIS A 24 17.08 10.94 7.41
C HIS A 24 15.67 10.85 6.81
N GLY A 25 14.69 10.34 7.56
CA GLY A 25 13.30 10.18 7.10
C GLY A 25 13.04 8.86 6.37
N ASP A 26 14.08 8.06 6.16
CA ASP A 26 14.07 6.65 5.72
C ASP A 26 13.22 5.82 6.67
N GLY A 27 12.62 4.77 6.13
CA GLY A 27 11.78 3.87 6.90
C GLY A 27 10.67 3.25 6.09
N GLU A 28 9.95 2.37 6.77
CA GLU A 28 8.85 1.62 6.20
C GLU A 28 7.56 2.12 6.82
N ARG A 29 6.52 2.25 5.98
CA ARG A 29 5.21 2.71 6.43
C ARG A 29 4.13 1.87 5.82
N TYR A 30 3.09 1.64 6.59
CA TYR A 30 1.96 0.84 6.20
C TYR A 30 0.67 1.48 6.66
N HIS A 31 -0.29 1.61 5.74
CA HIS A 31 -1.61 2.15 6.02
C HIS A 31 -2.70 1.32 5.34
N ILE A 32 -3.85 1.22 6.01
CA ILE A 32 -5.05 0.59 5.46
C ILE A 32 -6.18 1.61 5.46
N PHE A 33 -6.79 1.80 4.30
CA PHE A 33 -7.90 2.72 4.09
C PHE A 33 -9.12 1.98 3.54
N ASP A 34 -10.27 2.14 4.21
CA ASP A 34 -11.57 1.70 3.72
C ASP A 34 -12.30 2.85 3.05
N TYR A 35 -12.93 2.57 1.90
CA TYR A 35 -13.73 3.53 1.15
C TYR A 35 -15.19 3.07 1.09
N LYS A 36 -16.09 4.05 0.97
CA LYS A 36 -17.53 3.78 0.86
C LYS A 36 -17.89 3.19 -0.49
N ASN A 37 -17.30 3.70 -1.57
CA ASN A 37 -17.50 3.22 -2.93
C ASN A 37 -16.16 2.83 -3.58
N SER A 38 -16.18 1.82 -4.45
CA SER A 38 -15.01 1.42 -5.25
C SER A 38 -14.57 2.53 -6.21
N ASP A 39 -15.53 3.31 -6.69
CA ASP A 39 -15.32 4.40 -7.65
C ASP A 39 -14.54 5.55 -6.99
N ASP A 40 -14.61 5.65 -5.66
CA ASP A 40 -13.78 6.57 -4.86
C ASP A 40 -12.30 6.13 -4.82
N ILE A 41 -11.91 5.02 -5.45
CA ILE A 41 -10.53 4.53 -5.55
C ILE A 41 -10.07 4.53 -7.02
N GLU A 42 -10.84 5.11 -7.94
CA GLU A 42 -10.41 5.44 -9.30
C GLU A 42 -9.38 6.59 -9.29
N LEU A 43 -8.25 6.31 -8.66
CA LEU A 43 -7.03 7.06 -8.87
C LEU A 43 -6.69 6.99 -10.37
N PRO A 44 -6.24 8.09 -11.01
CA PRO A 44 -5.78 8.10 -12.39
C PRO A 44 -4.40 7.43 -12.51
N LEU A 45 -4.28 6.26 -11.90
CA LEU A 45 -3.12 5.39 -11.91
C LEU A 45 -3.39 4.24 -12.87
N LYS A 46 -2.35 3.84 -13.59
CA LYS A 46 -2.40 2.63 -14.41
C LYS A 46 -2.24 1.43 -13.48
N TRP A 47 -3.38 0.88 -13.04
CA TRP A 47 -3.43 -0.32 -12.22
C TRP A 47 -3.10 -1.56 -13.06
N ASP A 48 -2.34 -2.47 -12.46
CA ASP A 48 -2.17 -3.83 -12.94
C ASP A 48 -3.09 -4.78 -12.16
N ASP A 49 -3.56 -5.85 -12.79
CA ASP A 49 -4.27 -6.92 -12.09
C ASP A 49 -3.28 -7.76 -11.26
N GLY A 50 -3.76 -8.32 -10.14
CA GLY A 50 -2.95 -9.08 -9.19
C GLY A 50 -2.37 -10.42 -9.69
N ASN A 51 -1.93 -11.26 -8.74
CA ASN A 51 -1.18 -12.52 -8.94
C ASN A 51 0.27 -12.31 -9.43
N ASN A 52 0.95 -11.32 -8.85
CA ASN A 52 2.35 -11.05 -9.15
C ASN A 52 3.22 -11.44 -7.94
N VAL A 53 3.74 -12.67 -7.97
CA VAL A 53 4.52 -13.29 -6.89
C VAL A 53 5.71 -12.42 -6.45
N SER A 54 6.37 -11.73 -7.38
CA SER A 54 7.50 -10.84 -7.07
C SER A 54 7.06 -9.62 -6.27
N ILE A 55 5.91 -9.03 -6.62
CA ILE A 55 5.33 -7.89 -5.90
C ILE A 55 4.80 -8.32 -4.54
N GLU A 56 4.10 -9.44 -4.47
CA GLU A 56 3.61 -10.02 -3.22
C GLU A 56 4.77 -10.29 -2.25
N SER A 57 5.88 -10.86 -2.74
CA SER A 57 7.07 -11.12 -1.93
C SER A 57 7.72 -9.83 -1.43
N ALA A 58 7.82 -8.81 -2.28
CA ALA A 58 8.36 -7.51 -1.90
C ALA A 58 7.50 -6.80 -0.84
N ILE A 59 6.17 -6.85 -0.98
CA ILE A 59 5.25 -6.32 0.02
C ILE A 59 5.38 -7.09 1.33
N ASN A 60 5.37 -8.42 1.28
CA ASN A 60 5.52 -9.25 2.48
C ASN A 60 6.83 -8.99 3.23
N HIS A 61 7.92 -8.66 2.53
CA HIS A 61 9.17 -8.28 3.18
C HIS A 61 9.00 -7.05 4.08
N VAL A 62 8.34 -6.00 3.57
CA VAL A 62 8.05 -4.77 4.33
C VAL A 62 7.10 -5.05 5.50
N LEU A 63 6.02 -5.80 5.26
CA LEU A 63 5.05 -6.14 6.31
C LEU A 63 5.68 -6.98 7.43
N ASN A 64 6.60 -7.88 7.10
CA ASN A 64 7.33 -8.68 8.09
C ASN A 64 8.28 -7.80 8.93
N SER A 65 8.96 -6.84 8.31
CA SER A 65 9.83 -5.89 9.01
C SER A 65 9.04 -5.04 10.01
N LEU A 66 7.85 -4.59 9.62
CA LEU A 66 6.92 -3.86 10.49
C LEU A 66 6.18 -4.76 11.51
N THR A 67 6.40 -6.08 11.50
CA THR A 67 5.73 -7.06 12.37
C THR A 67 4.19 -6.94 12.30
N ILE A 68 3.66 -6.77 11.09
CA ILE A 68 2.21 -6.57 10.88
C ILE A 68 1.42 -7.82 11.29
N PRO A 69 0.36 -7.71 12.12
CA PRO A 69 -0.50 -8.85 12.43
C PRO A 69 -1.19 -9.42 11.18
N ASN A 70 -1.31 -10.74 11.11
CA ASN A 70 -1.86 -11.44 9.93
C ASN A 70 -3.25 -10.96 9.49
N GLU A 71 -4.08 -10.48 10.41
CA GLU A 71 -5.43 -9.93 10.11
C GLU A 71 -5.41 -8.64 9.30
N TYR A 72 -4.28 -7.93 9.29
CA TYR A 72 -4.09 -6.70 8.54
C TYR A 72 -3.35 -6.93 7.22
N VAL A 73 -2.72 -8.08 7.01
CA VAL A 73 -2.01 -8.41 5.76
C VAL A 73 -2.99 -8.44 4.57
N PRO A 74 -2.63 -7.87 3.40
CA PRO A 74 -3.48 -7.94 2.22
C PRO A 74 -3.76 -9.39 1.80
N ASP A 75 -5.01 -9.67 1.42
CA ASP A 75 -5.39 -10.98 0.92
C ASP A 75 -5.03 -11.11 -0.56
N PHE A 76 -3.86 -11.67 -0.84
CA PHE A 76 -3.36 -11.91 -2.20
C PHE A 76 -4.05 -13.10 -2.91
N LYS A 77 -4.90 -13.88 -2.22
CA LYS A 77 -5.65 -14.98 -2.86
C LYS A 77 -6.93 -14.49 -3.54
N SER A 78 -7.47 -13.36 -3.07
CA SER A 78 -8.65 -12.72 -3.64
C SER A 78 -8.28 -11.87 -4.85
N LYS A 79 -9.29 -11.44 -5.65
CA LYS A 79 -9.04 -10.49 -6.72
C LYS A 79 -8.55 -9.16 -6.14
N TYR A 80 -7.39 -8.71 -6.61
CA TYR A 80 -6.83 -7.42 -6.25
C TYR A 80 -6.21 -6.75 -7.46
N LYS A 81 -6.01 -5.44 -7.37
CA LYS A 81 -5.21 -4.64 -8.30
C LYS A 81 -4.03 -4.06 -7.55
N TYR A 82 -2.93 -3.83 -8.24
CA TYR A 82 -1.80 -3.15 -7.65
C TYR A 82 -1.27 -2.03 -8.53
N TYR A 83 -0.58 -1.09 -7.90
CA TYR A 83 0.21 -0.07 -8.54
C TYR A 83 1.53 0.03 -7.79
N LEU A 84 2.62 0.22 -8.51
CA LEU A 84 3.93 0.46 -7.92
C LEU A 84 4.56 1.70 -8.53
N LYS A 85 5.31 2.44 -7.72
CA LYS A 85 6.15 3.53 -8.18
C LYS A 85 7.48 3.50 -7.43
N LYS A 86 8.57 3.57 -8.19
CA LYS A 86 9.93 3.62 -7.68
C LYS A 86 10.56 4.99 -7.95
N LYS A 87 11.34 5.50 -7.01
CA LYS A 87 12.16 6.71 -7.14
C LYS A 87 13.62 6.36 -7.48
N GLU A 88 14.39 7.38 -7.83
CA GLU A 88 15.83 7.26 -8.15
C GLU A 88 16.66 6.79 -6.95
N ASP A 89 16.29 7.23 -5.73
CA ASP A 89 16.88 6.81 -4.45
C ASP A 89 16.56 5.35 -4.05
N SER A 90 15.88 4.61 -4.93
CA SER A 90 15.36 3.25 -4.69
C SER A 90 14.22 3.13 -3.70
N SER A 91 13.69 4.23 -3.17
CA SER A 91 12.40 4.21 -2.47
C SER A 91 11.31 3.66 -3.37
N VAL A 92 10.39 2.88 -2.80
CA VAL A 92 9.23 2.32 -3.52
C VAL A 92 7.95 2.53 -2.72
N ILE A 93 6.87 2.84 -3.43
CA ILE A 93 5.50 2.74 -2.91
C ILE A 93 4.74 1.66 -3.68
N TYR A 94 4.02 0.83 -2.92
CA TYR A 94 3.05 -0.12 -3.42
C TYR A 94 1.66 0.30 -2.96
N LEU A 95 0.72 0.28 -3.89
CA LEU A 95 -0.70 0.38 -3.60
C LEU A 95 -1.33 -0.94 -3.96
N VAL A 96 -2.07 -1.54 -3.04
CA VAL A 96 -2.87 -2.75 -3.30
C VAL A 96 -4.32 -2.42 -3.04
N PHE A 97 -5.16 -2.58 -4.04
CA PHE A 97 -6.59 -2.36 -3.93
C PHE A 97 -7.35 -3.69 -4.02
N VAL A 98 -8.15 -3.98 -3.01
CA VAL A 98 -9.04 -5.16 -2.97
C VAL A 98 -10.49 -4.67 -3.16
N PRO A 99 -11.06 -4.82 -4.37
CA PRO A 99 -12.37 -4.24 -4.71
C PRO A 99 -13.52 -4.74 -3.84
N ASP A 100 -13.55 -6.04 -3.55
CA ASP A 100 -14.63 -6.68 -2.80
C ASP A 100 -14.75 -6.13 -1.37
N LYS A 101 -13.61 -5.71 -0.80
CA LYS A 101 -13.52 -5.09 0.54
C LYS A 101 -13.55 -3.56 0.49
N LYS A 102 -13.50 -2.96 -0.71
CA LYS A 102 -13.30 -1.50 -0.93
C LYS A 102 -12.12 -0.96 -0.11
N ARG A 103 -11.05 -1.75 -0.06
CA ARG A 103 -9.91 -1.52 0.84
C ARG A 103 -8.64 -1.28 0.04
N LEU A 104 -7.96 -0.19 0.36
CA LEU A 104 -6.66 0.17 -0.17
C LEU A 104 -5.60 -0.04 0.91
N TYR A 105 -4.54 -0.74 0.54
CA TYR A 105 -3.34 -0.89 1.34
C TYR A 105 -2.24 -0.03 0.70
N VAL A 106 -1.60 0.79 1.52
CA VAL A 106 -0.50 1.66 1.11
C VAL A 106 0.75 1.20 1.85
N ILE A 107 1.77 0.81 1.09
CA ILE A 107 3.02 0.27 1.61
C ILE A 107 4.17 1.12 1.05
N GLU A 108 4.93 1.77 1.92
CA GLU A 108 6.09 2.58 1.56
C GLU A 108 7.35 1.92 2.11
N ASN A 109 8.39 1.82 1.29
CA ASN A 109 9.75 1.49 1.69
C ASN A 109 10.66 2.62 1.22
N ILE A 110 11.13 3.45 2.14
CA ILE A 110 11.81 4.72 1.88
C ILE A 110 13.28 4.61 2.27
N PHE A 111 14.17 5.01 1.35
CA PHE A 111 15.62 5.04 1.47
C PHE A 111 16.19 6.42 1.12
#